data_AF-A0A383CLQ5-F1
#
_entry.id   AF-A0A383CLQ5-F1
#
_cell.length_a   1.000
_cell.length_b   1.000
_cell.length_c   1.000
_cell.angle_alpha   90.00
_cell.angle_beta   90.00
_cell.angle_gamma   90.00
#
_symmetry.space_group_name_H-M   'P 1'
#
loop_
_entity.id
_entity.type
_entity.pdbx_description
1 polymer ?
#
loop_
_entity_poly.entity_id
_entity_poly.type
_entity_poly.pdbx_seq_one_letter_code
_entity_poly.pdbx_strand_id
1 'polypeptide(L)'
;GVPEAGALHAVTAIDAGNHIVMVNVEADVTVGAALRRRADAAGVVYTLVDGDQPGCTMHMIEWARTLGFEIVAAGRGTIYYATDRDGTPDTVQERFGFSDEVMRRRTINTKMYNSFRDGTKAQVEMTALANMTGLPPDVRGMHEPSVNLEDVPRQFSLQQEGGLLGRSGVVELANSIATDGQTTLPNPLNMGVFCVIRAEHPFIMEDLAGYGCHAGGDGHNLLLWRPYHLVAVEAPLSIA
;
A
#
# COMPACT_ATOMS: atom_id res chain seq x y z
N GLY A 1 -10.39 10.82 -5.08
CA GLY A 1 -11.41 11.01 -6.14
C GLY A 1 -12.52 11.96 -5.71
N VAL A 2 -13.78 11.67 -6.06
CA VAL A 2 -14.99 12.34 -5.51
C VAL A 2 -15.71 11.32 -4.60
N PRO A 3 -15.39 11.25 -3.30
CA PRO A 3 -15.82 10.14 -2.44
C PRO A 3 -17.34 10.03 -2.27
N GLU A 4 -18.02 11.17 -2.16
CA GLU A 4 -19.48 11.25 -2.03
C GLU A 4 -20.19 10.61 -3.23
N ALA A 5 -19.75 10.93 -4.44
CA ALA A 5 -20.31 10.33 -5.65
C ALA A 5 -20.04 8.82 -5.71
N GLY A 6 -18.85 8.38 -5.30
CA GLY A 6 -18.50 6.96 -5.19
C GLY A 6 -19.44 6.20 -4.23
N ALA A 7 -19.70 6.77 -3.06
CA ALA A 7 -20.60 6.19 -2.07
C ALA A 7 -22.06 6.14 -2.57
N LEU A 8 -22.55 7.22 -3.19
CA LEU A 8 -23.93 7.28 -3.71
C LEU A 8 -24.15 6.27 -4.83
N HIS A 9 -23.20 6.15 -5.75
CA HIS A 9 -23.28 5.15 -6.83
C HIS A 9 -23.25 3.73 -6.27
N ALA A 10 -22.39 3.44 -5.29
CA ALA A 10 -22.34 2.14 -4.66
C ALA A 10 -23.66 1.77 -3.97
N VAL A 11 -24.25 2.69 -3.20
CA VAL A 11 -25.57 2.49 -2.58
C VAL A 11 -26.63 2.19 -3.63
N THR A 12 -26.71 3.02 -4.67
CA THR A 12 -27.71 2.87 -5.73
C THR A 12 -27.57 1.54 -6.46
N ALA A 13 -26.34 1.13 -6.77
CA ALA A 13 -26.07 -0.12 -7.47
C ALA A 13 -26.32 -1.35 -6.60
N ILE A 14 -26.00 -1.31 -5.30
CA ILE A 14 -26.33 -2.37 -4.33
C ILE A 14 -27.85 -2.54 -4.21
N ASP A 15 -28.60 -1.44 -4.09
CA ASP A 15 -30.07 -1.49 -3.98
C ASP A 15 -30.73 -2.06 -5.24
N ALA A 16 -30.06 -1.93 -6.38
CA ALA A 16 -30.48 -2.52 -7.65
C ALA A 16 -29.99 -3.98 -7.84
N GLY A 17 -29.32 -4.58 -6.85
CA GLY A 17 -28.84 -5.96 -6.91
C GLY A 17 -27.55 -6.15 -7.73
N ASN A 18 -26.75 -5.10 -7.91
CA ASN A 18 -25.46 -5.19 -8.62
C ASN A 18 -24.29 -5.32 -7.64
N HIS A 19 -23.30 -6.13 -8.03
CA HIS A 19 -22.00 -6.19 -7.36
C HIS A 19 -21.22 -4.88 -7.53
N ILE A 20 -20.37 -4.57 -6.55
CA ILE A 20 -19.55 -3.37 -6.54
C ILE A 20 -18.07 -3.74 -6.51
N VAL A 21 -17.35 -3.24 -7.51
CA VAL A 21 -15.90 -3.09 -7.48
C VAL A 21 -15.60 -1.62 -7.19
N MET A 22 -15.16 -1.33 -5.97
CA MET A 22 -14.88 0.02 -5.49
C MET A 22 -13.47 0.45 -5.91
N VAL A 23 -13.40 1.46 -6.77
CA VAL A 23 -12.13 2.10 -7.17
C VAL A 23 -11.79 3.35 -6.35
N ASN A 24 -12.76 3.87 -5.59
CA ASN A 24 -12.60 5.07 -4.79
C ASN A 24 -12.20 4.67 -3.36
N VAL A 25 -10.89 4.50 -3.15
CA VAL A 25 -10.33 4.09 -1.85
C VAL A 25 -10.72 5.07 -0.74
N GLU A 26 -10.85 6.37 -1.04
CA GLU A 26 -11.28 7.35 -0.05
C GLU A 26 -12.70 7.10 0.47
N ALA A 27 -13.62 6.70 -0.42
CA ALA A 27 -14.97 6.30 -0.03
C ALA A 27 -14.94 4.98 0.77
N ASP A 28 -14.11 4.02 0.35
CA ASP A 28 -13.98 2.74 1.04
C ASP A 28 -13.50 2.90 2.50
N VAL A 29 -12.44 3.66 2.73
CA VAL A 29 -11.93 3.87 4.09
C VAL A 29 -12.87 4.66 4.99
N THR A 30 -13.80 5.42 4.39
CA THR A 30 -14.76 6.25 5.14
C THR A 30 -16.06 5.51 5.44
N VAL A 31 -16.66 4.85 4.44
CA VAL A 31 -17.98 4.22 4.53
C VAL A 31 -18.03 2.79 4.00
N GLY A 32 -16.89 2.21 3.58
CA GLY A 32 -16.80 0.87 3.00
C GLY A 32 -17.35 -0.22 3.92
N ALA A 33 -17.14 -0.14 5.23
CA ALA A 33 -17.73 -1.09 6.18
C ALA A 33 -19.27 -1.06 6.19
N ALA A 34 -19.88 0.11 6.00
CA ALA A 34 -21.34 0.24 5.88
C ALA A 34 -21.84 -0.26 4.52
N LEU A 35 -21.11 0.05 3.43
CA LEU A 35 -21.41 -0.45 2.09
C LEU A 35 -21.32 -1.97 2.03
N ARG A 36 -20.30 -2.57 2.65
CA ARG A 36 -20.13 -4.02 2.74
C ARG A 36 -21.31 -4.69 3.44
N ARG A 37 -21.73 -4.20 4.62
CA ARG A 37 -22.91 -4.72 5.32
C ARG A 37 -24.19 -4.61 4.49
N ARG A 38 -24.34 -3.51 3.75
CA ARG A 38 -25.48 -3.32 2.84
C ARG A 38 -25.44 -4.32 1.69
N ALA A 39 -24.27 -4.54 1.10
CA ALA A 39 -24.06 -5.52 0.03
C ALA A 39 -24.37 -6.94 0.50
N ASP A 40 -23.86 -7.34 1.68
CA ASP A 40 -24.16 -8.65 2.29
C ASP A 40 -25.67 -8.83 2.50
N ALA A 41 -26.38 -7.81 2.98
CA ALA A 41 -27.83 -7.85 3.18
C ALA A 41 -28.63 -7.94 1.86
N ALA A 42 -28.11 -7.38 0.78
CA ALA A 42 -28.69 -7.46 -0.56
C ALA A 42 -28.27 -8.72 -1.33
N GLY A 43 -27.38 -9.55 -0.78
CA GLY A 43 -26.87 -10.75 -1.45
C GLY A 43 -25.91 -10.47 -2.61
N VAL A 44 -25.22 -9.32 -2.60
CA VAL A 44 -24.27 -8.91 -3.63
C VAL A 44 -22.86 -8.74 -3.08
N VAL A 45 -21.85 -8.89 -3.93
CA VAL A 45 -20.45 -8.69 -3.56
C VAL A 45 -20.10 -7.20 -3.52
N TYR A 46 -19.36 -6.81 -2.49
CA TYR A 46 -18.63 -5.54 -2.43
C TYR A 46 -17.15 -5.86 -2.22
N THR A 47 -16.30 -5.34 -3.10
CA THR A 47 -14.84 -5.49 -3.02
C THR A 47 -14.15 -4.19 -3.40
N LEU A 48 -12.99 -3.93 -2.79
CA LEU A 48 -12.05 -2.95 -3.33
C LEU A 48 -11.45 -3.51 -4.63
N VAL A 49 -11.10 -2.63 -5.56
CA VAL A 49 -10.47 -3.00 -6.83
C VAL A 49 -9.04 -3.53 -6.60
N ASP A 50 -8.66 -4.54 -7.37
CA ASP A 50 -7.29 -5.01 -7.47
C ASP A 50 -6.47 -4.10 -8.41
N GLY A 51 -5.14 -4.25 -8.39
CA GLY A 51 -4.21 -3.45 -9.19
C GLY A 51 -3.76 -2.15 -8.54
N ASP A 52 -4.50 -1.61 -7.58
CA ASP A 52 -4.00 -0.57 -6.67
C ASP A 52 -3.20 -1.22 -5.52
N GLN A 53 -2.31 -0.47 -4.86
CA GLN A 53 -1.41 -1.04 -3.85
C GLN A 53 -2.12 -1.84 -2.75
N PRO A 54 -3.27 -1.41 -2.17
CA PRO A 54 -3.93 -2.19 -1.12
C PRO A 54 -4.35 -3.59 -1.58
N GLY A 55 -4.88 -3.72 -2.80
CA GLY A 55 -5.25 -5.02 -3.38
C GLY A 55 -4.02 -5.90 -3.65
N CYS A 56 -2.99 -5.31 -4.27
CA CYS A 56 -1.73 -6.00 -4.54
C CYS A 56 -1.06 -6.53 -3.25
N THR A 57 -1.04 -5.73 -2.18
CA THR A 57 -0.49 -6.14 -0.88
C THR A 57 -1.37 -7.20 -0.21
N MET A 58 -2.70 -7.12 -0.33
CA MET A 58 -3.60 -8.13 0.22
C MET A 58 -3.30 -9.53 -0.34
N HIS A 59 -3.04 -9.65 -1.64
CA HIS A 59 -2.66 -10.93 -2.25
C HIS A 59 -1.39 -11.54 -1.63
N MET A 60 -0.40 -10.71 -1.30
CA MET A 60 0.84 -11.17 -0.65
C MET A 60 0.56 -11.65 0.78
N ILE A 61 -0.30 -10.94 1.51
CA ILE A 61 -0.72 -11.30 2.86
C ILE A 61 -1.53 -12.61 2.85
N GLU A 62 -2.45 -12.78 1.90
CA GLU A 62 -3.24 -14.00 1.75
C GLU A 62 -2.35 -15.20 1.44
N TRP A 63 -1.39 -15.05 0.52
CA TRP A 63 -0.41 -16.08 0.22
C TRP A 63 0.38 -16.49 1.47
N ALA A 64 0.91 -15.50 2.20
CA ALA A 64 1.72 -15.76 3.39
C ALA A 64 0.91 -16.44 4.50
N ARG A 65 -0.30 -15.94 4.79
CA ARG A 65 -1.21 -16.55 5.79
C ARG A 65 -1.63 -17.96 5.38
N THR A 66 -1.87 -18.21 4.10
CA THR A 66 -2.23 -19.55 3.59
C THR A 66 -1.12 -20.56 3.82
N LEU A 67 0.14 -20.14 3.73
CA LEU A 67 1.31 -20.96 4.01
C LEU A 67 1.67 -21.03 5.51
N GLY A 68 0.90 -20.36 6.38
CA GLY A 68 1.12 -20.37 7.83
C GLY A 68 2.21 -19.43 8.32
N PHE A 69 2.66 -18.48 7.49
CA PHE A 69 3.59 -17.45 7.93
C PHE A 69 2.90 -16.36 8.75
N GLU A 70 3.58 -15.87 9.78
CA GLU A 70 3.19 -14.65 10.47
C GLU A 70 3.54 -13.43 9.59
N ILE A 71 2.66 -12.41 9.61
CA ILE A 71 2.91 -11.12 8.97
C ILE A 71 3.53 -10.18 10.01
N VAL A 72 4.75 -9.73 9.78
CA VAL A 72 5.43 -8.76 10.66
C VAL A 72 5.03 -7.34 10.29
N ALA A 73 5.14 -7.02 9.00
CA ALA A 73 4.70 -5.76 8.45
C ALA A 73 4.27 -5.94 6.99
N ALA A 74 3.35 -5.11 6.51
CA ALA A 74 2.98 -5.10 5.10
C ALA A 74 2.60 -3.69 4.65
N GLY A 75 2.81 -3.39 3.38
CA GLY A 75 2.42 -2.10 2.84
C GLY A 75 3.00 -1.81 1.48
N ARG A 76 3.42 -0.56 1.27
CA ARG A 76 3.92 -0.05 0.00
C ARG A 76 5.14 0.83 0.15
N GLY A 77 5.91 0.97 -0.93
CA GLY A 77 6.98 1.96 -1.00
C GLY A 77 6.44 3.35 -1.34
N THR A 78 7.10 4.41 -0.92
CA THR A 78 6.78 5.81 -1.23
C THR A 78 7.95 6.50 -1.91
N ILE A 79 7.67 7.59 -2.62
CA ILE A 79 8.69 8.52 -3.10
C ILE A 79 8.31 9.89 -2.51
N TYR A 80 8.78 10.15 -1.30
CA TYR A 80 8.37 11.29 -0.50
C TYR A 80 9.59 12.15 -0.14
N TYR A 81 9.73 13.26 -0.86
CA TYR A 81 10.80 14.24 -0.65
C TYR A 81 10.47 15.16 0.53
N ALA A 82 11.48 15.75 1.15
CA ALA A 82 11.28 16.69 2.26
C ALA A 82 10.42 17.91 1.86
N THR A 83 10.52 18.34 0.61
CA THR A 83 9.77 19.48 0.05
C THR A 83 8.32 19.15 -0.30
N ASP A 84 7.92 17.87 -0.28
CA ASP A 84 6.60 17.47 -0.77
C ASP A 84 5.45 17.91 0.13
N ARG A 85 5.72 18.18 1.42
CA ARG A 85 4.74 18.69 2.39
C ARG A 85 4.22 20.08 2.07
N ASP A 86 5.04 20.91 1.44
CA ASP A 86 4.70 22.28 1.07
C ASP A 86 4.01 22.35 -0.31
N GLY A 87 3.85 21.20 -0.96
CA GLY A 87 3.29 21.09 -2.29
C GLY A 87 1.79 21.40 -2.37
N THR A 88 1.40 22.10 -3.43
CA THR A 88 0.00 22.38 -3.75
C THR A 88 -0.33 21.86 -5.15
N PRO A 89 -1.62 21.76 -5.53
CA PRO A 89 -1.99 21.41 -6.91
C PRO A 89 -1.30 22.26 -7.98
N ASP A 90 -0.94 23.51 -7.67
CA ASP A 90 -0.29 24.42 -8.62
C ASP A 90 1.17 24.04 -8.88
N THR A 91 1.84 23.36 -7.94
CA THR A 91 3.26 22.97 -8.07
C THR A 91 3.46 21.56 -8.63
N VAL A 92 2.39 20.86 -8.98
CA VAL A 92 2.43 19.48 -9.49
C VAL A 92 3.26 19.36 -10.76
N GLN A 93 3.13 20.29 -11.71
CA GLN A 93 3.86 20.20 -12.97
C GLN A 93 5.37 20.15 -12.75
N GLU A 94 5.89 21.06 -11.92
CA GLU A 94 7.31 21.14 -11.56
C GLU A 94 7.77 19.91 -10.78
N ARG A 95 7.05 19.55 -9.71
CA ARG A 95 7.43 18.44 -8.81
C ARG A 95 7.44 17.07 -9.48
N PHE A 96 6.60 16.89 -10.50
CA PHE A 96 6.56 15.66 -11.30
C PHE A 96 7.37 15.75 -12.59
N GLY A 97 7.98 16.90 -12.89
CA GLY A 97 8.74 17.12 -14.12
C GLY A 97 7.90 16.97 -15.39
N PHE A 98 6.60 17.30 -15.34
CA PHE A 98 5.74 17.22 -16.50
C PHE A 98 6.04 18.36 -17.47
N SER A 99 6.27 18.01 -18.75
CA SER A 99 6.40 19.02 -19.80
C SER A 99 5.06 19.66 -20.12
N ASP A 100 5.08 20.87 -20.68
CA ASP A 100 3.87 21.55 -21.17
C ASP A 100 3.10 20.72 -22.20
N GLU A 101 3.80 19.87 -22.96
CA GLU A 101 3.16 18.93 -23.88
C GLU A 101 2.37 17.85 -23.14
N VAL A 102 2.94 17.26 -22.08
CA VAL A 102 2.25 16.27 -21.24
C VAL A 102 1.02 16.91 -20.61
N MET A 103 1.16 18.12 -20.07
CA MET A 103 0.06 18.86 -19.43
C MET A 103 -1.07 19.18 -20.41
N ARG A 104 -0.78 19.46 -21.69
CA ARG A 104 -1.81 19.70 -22.71
C ARG A 104 -2.46 18.41 -23.22
N ARG A 105 -1.67 17.35 -23.41
CA ARG A 105 -2.14 16.09 -24.02
C ARG A 105 -2.93 15.22 -23.04
N ARG A 106 -2.58 15.26 -21.75
CA ARG A 106 -3.23 14.47 -20.70
C ARG A 106 -4.09 15.38 -19.84
N THR A 107 -5.28 14.91 -19.48
CA THR A 107 -6.08 15.56 -18.44
C THR A 107 -5.50 15.22 -17.07
N ILE A 108 -4.45 15.95 -16.67
CA ILE A 108 -3.80 15.81 -15.36
C ILE A 108 -4.71 16.44 -14.29
N ASN A 109 -5.26 15.62 -13.40
CA ASN A 109 -5.94 16.14 -12.21
C ASN A 109 -4.90 16.50 -11.15
N THR A 110 -4.54 17.78 -11.08
CA THR A 110 -3.48 18.26 -10.17
C THR A 110 -3.79 18.02 -8.70
N LYS A 111 -5.05 18.03 -8.27
CA LYS A 111 -5.41 17.68 -6.88
C LYS A 111 -5.05 16.24 -6.55
N MET A 112 -5.36 15.33 -7.46
CA MET A 112 -5.04 13.91 -7.32
C MET A 112 -3.52 13.70 -7.32
N TYR A 113 -2.80 14.30 -8.27
CA TYR A 113 -1.34 14.17 -8.32
C TYR A 113 -0.64 14.78 -7.10
N ASN A 114 -1.16 15.89 -6.54
CA ASN A 114 -0.63 16.42 -5.29
C ASN A 114 -0.71 15.40 -4.15
N SER A 115 -1.86 14.71 -4.04
CA SER A 115 -2.09 13.70 -2.99
C SER A 115 -1.13 12.51 -3.05
N PHE A 116 -0.51 12.25 -4.21
CA PHE A 116 0.47 11.18 -4.38
C PHE A 116 1.82 11.51 -3.75
N ARG A 117 2.11 12.79 -3.55
CA ARG A 117 3.39 13.27 -3.02
C ARG A 117 3.26 13.84 -1.62
N ASP A 118 2.13 14.46 -1.26
CA ASP A 118 1.96 15.05 0.09
C ASP A 118 1.73 14.00 1.21
N GLY A 119 1.69 12.71 0.87
CA GLY A 119 1.48 11.59 1.77
C GLY A 119 0.02 11.16 1.93
N THR A 120 -0.95 11.96 1.49
CA THR A 120 -2.38 11.69 1.66
C THR A 120 -2.79 10.35 1.05
N LYS A 121 -2.41 10.08 -0.20
CA LYS A 121 -2.78 8.83 -0.88
C LYS A 121 -2.19 7.61 -0.18
N ALA A 122 -0.92 7.67 0.24
CA ALA A 122 -0.25 6.59 0.94
C ALA A 122 -0.96 6.25 2.27
N GLN A 123 -1.34 7.28 3.05
CA GLN A 123 -2.07 7.08 4.31
C GLN A 123 -3.46 6.49 4.09
N VAL A 124 -4.19 6.94 3.06
CA VAL A 124 -5.50 6.38 2.69
C VAL A 124 -5.36 4.91 2.27
N GLU A 125 -4.38 4.58 1.44
CA GLU A 125 -4.10 3.20 1.01
C GLU A 125 -3.77 2.28 2.19
N MET A 126 -2.94 2.74 3.13
CA MET A 126 -2.62 1.96 4.33
C MET A 126 -3.79 1.83 5.29
N THR A 127 -4.69 2.82 5.33
CA THR A 127 -5.95 2.69 6.07
C THR A 127 -6.84 1.61 5.45
N ALA A 128 -6.94 1.55 4.12
CA ALA A 128 -7.67 0.49 3.43
C ALA A 128 -7.06 -0.88 3.73
N LEU A 129 -5.74 -1.00 3.59
CA LEU A 129 -5.02 -2.24 3.89
C LEU A 129 -5.23 -2.68 5.35
N ALA A 130 -5.13 -1.76 6.31
CA ALA A 130 -5.36 -2.04 7.72
C ALA A 130 -6.78 -2.58 7.96
N ASN A 131 -7.80 -1.92 7.39
CA ASN A 131 -9.20 -2.33 7.51
C ASN A 131 -9.47 -3.69 6.88
N MET A 132 -8.82 -4.02 5.76
CA MET A 132 -8.99 -5.31 5.06
C MET A 132 -8.29 -6.47 5.78
N THR A 133 -7.16 -6.20 6.45
CA THR A 133 -6.26 -7.24 6.95
C THR A 133 -6.33 -7.43 8.47
N GLY A 134 -6.82 -6.44 9.19
CA GLY A 134 -6.76 -6.34 10.65
C GLY A 134 -5.40 -5.89 11.20
N LEU A 135 -4.46 -5.46 10.34
CA LEU A 135 -3.13 -5.00 10.74
C LEU A 135 -3.18 -3.49 11.06
N PRO A 136 -3.02 -3.04 12.32
CA PRO A 136 -3.01 -1.62 12.65
C PRO A 136 -1.68 -0.95 12.24
N PRO A 137 -1.61 0.39 12.17
CA PRO A 137 -0.31 1.07 12.19
C PRO A 137 0.31 0.95 13.59
N ASP A 138 1.64 0.89 13.67
CA ASP A 138 2.35 0.85 14.97
C ASP A 138 2.31 2.21 15.67
N VAL A 139 2.51 3.28 14.91
CA VAL A 139 2.44 4.68 15.36
C VAL A 139 1.54 5.50 14.44
N ARG A 140 1.05 6.65 14.92
CA ARG A 140 0.28 7.57 14.08
C ARG A 140 1.13 8.01 12.89
N GLY A 141 0.62 7.75 11.69
CA GLY A 141 1.30 8.10 10.44
C GLY A 141 2.29 7.05 9.95
N MET A 142 2.46 5.93 10.67
CA MET A 142 3.50 4.92 10.41
C MET A 142 4.92 5.49 10.54
N HIS A 143 5.96 4.65 10.46
CA HIS A 143 7.34 5.09 10.60
C HIS A 143 7.92 5.68 9.31
N GLU A 144 7.51 5.15 8.16
CA GLU A 144 7.98 5.59 6.82
C GLU A 144 9.51 5.77 6.73
N PRO A 145 10.34 4.77 7.12
CA PRO A 145 11.79 4.90 7.07
C PRO A 145 12.31 5.03 5.64
N SER A 146 13.44 5.73 5.51
CA SER A 146 14.29 5.68 4.32
C SER A 146 14.98 4.32 4.23
N VAL A 147 14.66 3.51 3.22
CA VAL A 147 15.08 2.09 3.21
C VAL A 147 15.25 1.50 1.80
N ASN A 148 16.35 0.77 1.58
CA ASN A 148 16.55 -0.10 0.41
C ASN A 148 15.92 -1.47 0.66
N LEU A 149 15.61 -2.21 -0.42
CA LEU A 149 15.00 -3.55 -0.36
C LEU A 149 15.71 -4.51 0.61
N GLU A 150 17.04 -4.53 0.60
CA GLU A 150 17.83 -5.42 1.46
C GLU A 150 17.68 -5.13 2.97
N ASP A 151 17.32 -3.90 3.33
CA ASP A 151 17.17 -3.45 4.72
C ASP A 151 15.72 -3.51 5.21
N VAL A 152 14.73 -3.62 4.31
CA VAL A 152 13.30 -3.68 4.65
C VAL A 152 12.98 -4.71 5.75
N PRO A 153 13.40 -5.99 5.66
CA PRO A 153 13.05 -6.97 6.68
C PRO A 153 13.67 -6.65 8.04
N ARG A 154 14.85 -6.03 8.08
CA ARG A 154 15.50 -5.59 9.32
C ARG A 154 14.80 -4.37 9.93
N GLN A 155 14.53 -3.34 9.13
CA GLN A 155 13.87 -2.12 9.60
C GLN A 155 12.45 -2.41 10.12
N PHE A 156 11.70 -3.27 9.43
CA PHE A 156 10.38 -3.72 9.86
C PHE A 156 10.42 -5.00 10.68
N SER A 157 11.39 -5.09 11.59
CA SER A 157 11.43 -6.07 12.69
C SER A 157 11.10 -5.39 14.01
N LEU A 158 10.91 -6.18 15.08
CA LEU A 158 10.76 -5.62 16.41
C LEU A 158 12.03 -4.89 16.85
N GLN A 159 11.90 -3.91 17.75
CA GLN A 159 13.05 -3.19 18.32
C GLN A 159 14.08 -4.13 18.97
N GLN A 160 13.62 -5.20 19.63
CA GLN A 160 14.50 -6.21 20.23
C GLN A 160 15.27 -7.05 19.20
N GLU A 161 14.83 -7.04 17.94
CA GLU A 161 15.45 -7.74 16.79
C GLU A 161 16.22 -6.74 15.89
N GLY A 162 16.47 -5.51 16.39
CA GLY A 162 17.22 -4.48 15.68
C GLY A 162 16.41 -3.67 14.66
N GLY A 163 15.08 -3.77 14.69
CA GLY A 163 14.16 -2.99 13.85
C GLY A 163 13.54 -1.78 14.56
N LEU A 164 12.47 -1.25 13.96
CA LEU A 164 11.78 -0.03 14.42
C LEU A 164 10.53 -0.34 15.25
N LEU A 165 9.91 -1.50 15.02
CA LEU A 165 8.53 -1.76 15.41
C LEU A 165 8.39 -2.06 16.91
N GLY A 166 7.39 -1.45 17.53
CA GLY A 166 6.94 -1.78 18.89
C GLY A 166 6.11 -3.07 18.94
N ARG A 167 5.54 -3.50 17.82
CA ARG A 167 4.76 -4.75 17.69
C ARG A 167 4.85 -5.35 16.29
N SER A 168 4.61 -6.65 16.20
CA SER A 168 4.40 -7.37 14.95
C SER A 168 2.96 -7.19 14.44
N GLY A 169 2.75 -7.48 13.16
CA GLY A 169 1.45 -7.42 12.49
C GLY A 169 0.96 -6.01 12.23
N VAL A 170 1.73 -5.20 11.51
CA VAL A 170 1.40 -3.78 11.25
C VAL A 170 1.37 -3.41 9.76
N VAL A 171 0.69 -2.30 9.44
CA VAL A 171 0.89 -1.62 8.15
C VAL A 171 2.03 -0.62 8.24
N GLU A 172 2.84 -0.53 7.17
CA GLU A 172 3.99 0.37 7.10
C GLU A 172 4.23 0.97 5.70
N LEU A 173 4.98 2.06 5.66
CA LEU A 173 5.45 2.70 4.42
C LEU A 173 6.97 2.59 4.32
N ALA A 174 7.52 2.46 3.12
CA ALA A 174 8.97 2.41 2.90
C ALA A 174 9.40 3.53 1.95
N ASN A 175 10.05 4.57 2.45
CA ASN A 175 10.42 5.71 1.64
C ASN A 175 11.67 5.42 0.79
N SER A 176 11.55 5.70 -0.51
CA SER A 176 12.62 5.56 -1.50
C SER A 176 13.62 6.72 -1.46
N ILE A 177 13.36 7.75 -0.66
CA ILE A 177 14.20 8.93 -0.52
C ILE A 177 15.09 8.79 0.70
N ALA A 178 16.38 9.11 0.54
CA ALA A 178 17.42 9.11 1.57
C ALA A 178 17.07 10.06 2.72
N THR A 179 17.77 9.93 3.84
CA THR A 179 17.55 10.77 5.05
C THR A 179 17.86 12.26 4.83
N ASP A 180 18.54 12.63 3.75
CA ASP A 180 18.72 14.02 3.33
C ASP A 180 17.43 14.65 2.74
N GLY A 181 16.40 13.82 2.50
CA GLY A 181 15.10 14.23 1.99
C GLY A 181 15.08 14.57 0.50
N GLN A 182 16.15 14.30 -0.25
CA GLN A 182 16.33 14.74 -1.63
C GLN A 182 16.85 13.62 -2.55
N THR A 183 17.72 12.75 -2.05
CA THR A 183 18.40 11.75 -2.87
C THR A 183 17.56 10.49 -2.98
N THR A 184 17.30 10.02 -4.20
CA THR A 184 16.71 8.68 -4.39
C THR A 184 17.74 7.63 -4.00
N LEU A 185 17.33 6.67 -3.17
CA LEU A 185 18.16 5.54 -2.78
C LEU A 185 18.53 4.65 -3.99
N PRO A 186 19.62 3.88 -3.92
CA PRO A 186 20.09 3.08 -5.05
C PRO A 186 19.24 1.83 -5.35
N ASN A 187 18.63 1.22 -4.34
CA ASN A 187 17.82 0.01 -4.49
C ASN A 187 16.50 0.06 -3.67
N PRO A 188 15.64 1.07 -3.88
CA PRO A 188 14.44 1.24 -3.08
C PRO A 188 13.29 0.38 -3.59
N LEU A 189 12.24 0.31 -2.77
CA LEU A 189 10.96 -0.32 -3.12
C LEU A 189 10.22 0.41 -4.25
N ASN A 190 10.50 1.71 -4.45
CA ASN A 190 9.79 2.60 -5.38
C ASN A 190 8.28 2.60 -5.09
N MET A 191 7.44 2.49 -6.14
CA MET A 191 5.98 2.45 -6.02
C MET A 191 5.42 1.01 -5.94
N GLY A 192 6.25 0.03 -5.60
CA GLY A 192 5.83 -1.36 -5.40
C GLY A 192 5.14 -1.60 -4.06
N VAL A 193 4.88 -2.87 -3.76
CA VAL A 193 4.30 -3.34 -2.49
C VAL A 193 5.17 -4.40 -1.82
N PHE A 194 5.04 -4.53 -0.50
CA PHE A 194 5.80 -5.51 0.27
C PHE A 194 4.98 -6.20 1.36
N CYS A 195 5.49 -7.36 1.77
CA CYS A 195 5.10 -8.05 2.99
C CYS A 195 6.35 -8.66 3.62
N VAL A 196 6.65 -8.28 4.87
CA VAL A 196 7.67 -8.92 5.70
C VAL A 196 6.99 -10.06 6.47
N ILE A 197 7.42 -11.27 6.20
CA ILE A 197 6.92 -12.50 6.82
C ILE A 197 7.91 -13.01 7.86
N ARG A 198 7.42 -13.73 8.87
CA ARG A 198 8.27 -14.44 9.84
C ARG A 198 8.24 -15.94 9.63
N ALA A 199 9.42 -16.55 9.61
CA ALA A 199 9.62 -18.00 9.63
C ALA A 199 10.38 -18.41 10.90
N GLU A 200 9.92 -19.48 11.56
CA GLU A 200 10.57 -20.02 12.76
C GLU A 200 11.36 -21.30 12.49
N HIS A 201 11.03 -22.02 11.42
CA HIS A 201 11.69 -23.27 11.09
C HIS A 201 13.03 -23.02 10.38
N PRO A 202 14.18 -23.49 10.93
CA PRO A 202 15.50 -23.19 10.36
C PRO A 202 15.65 -23.53 8.88
N PHE A 203 15.15 -24.69 8.44
CA PHE A 203 15.17 -25.05 7.01
C PHE A 203 14.37 -24.10 6.12
N ILE A 204 13.21 -23.61 6.57
CA ILE A 204 12.42 -22.66 5.78
C ILE A 204 13.14 -21.31 5.70
N MET A 205 13.75 -20.86 6.80
CA MET A 205 14.57 -19.64 6.82
C MET A 205 15.75 -19.76 5.84
N GLU A 206 16.46 -20.90 5.87
CA GLU A 206 17.57 -21.19 4.96
C GLU A 206 17.11 -21.23 3.50
N ASP A 207 16.03 -21.95 3.20
CA ASP A 207 15.49 -22.09 1.84
C ASP A 207 15.07 -20.73 1.28
N LEU A 208 14.28 -19.94 2.01
CA LEU A 208 13.78 -18.66 1.52
C LEU A 208 14.93 -17.66 1.32
N ALA A 209 15.92 -17.63 2.21
CA ALA A 209 17.13 -16.83 2.02
C ALA A 209 17.93 -17.31 0.79
N GLY A 210 18.08 -18.62 0.61
CA GLY A 210 18.72 -19.25 -0.54
C GLY A 210 18.01 -18.98 -1.87
N TYR A 211 16.69 -18.80 -1.84
CA TYR A 211 15.87 -18.41 -3.00
C TYR A 211 15.89 -16.91 -3.30
N GLY A 212 16.63 -16.12 -2.51
CA GLY A 212 16.85 -14.70 -2.76
C GLY A 212 15.91 -13.77 -2.01
N CYS A 213 15.17 -14.25 -1.01
CA CYS A 213 14.46 -13.35 -0.10
C CYS A 213 15.49 -12.61 0.76
N HIS A 214 15.37 -11.29 0.85
CA HIS A 214 16.15 -10.52 1.83
C HIS A 214 15.71 -10.91 3.25
N ALA A 215 16.67 -11.05 4.16
CA ALA A 215 16.44 -11.46 5.53
C ALA A 215 16.84 -10.36 6.53
N GLY A 216 16.14 -10.30 7.65
CA GLY A 216 16.37 -9.40 8.78
C GLY A 216 15.80 -10.01 10.06
N GLY A 217 15.81 -9.25 11.16
CA GLY A 217 15.29 -9.72 12.46
C GLY A 217 15.92 -11.04 12.89
N ASP A 218 17.26 -11.06 12.99
CA ASP A 218 18.06 -12.25 13.28
C ASP A 218 17.87 -13.43 12.30
N GLY A 219 17.44 -13.13 11.07
CA GLY A 219 17.22 -14.10 10.00
C GLY A 219 15.81 -14.69 9.96
N HIS A 220 14.95 -14.34 10.90
CA HIS A 220 13.58 -14.86 10.99
C HIS A 220 12.61 -14.11 10.07
N ASN A 221 12.90 -12.85 9.74
CA ASN A 221 11.99 -11.99 9.00
C ASN A 221 12.46 -11.87 7.55
N LEU A 222 11.59 -12.14 6.58
CA LEU A 222 11.93 -12.20 5.16
C LEU A 222 11.03 -11.32 4.30
N LEU A 223 11.60 -10.71 3.27
CA LEU A 223 10.89 -9.81 2.37
C LEU A 223 10.24 -10.55 1.20
N LEU A 224 8.92 -10.44 1.09
CA LEU A 224 8.19 -10.58 -0.16
C LEU A 224 8.02 -9.19 -0.78
N TRP A 225 8.30 -9.06 -2.08
CA TRP A 225 8.21 -7.79 -2.78
C TRP A 225 7.62 -7.96 -4.18
N ARG A 226 6.76 -7.01 -4.55
CA ARG A 226 6.24 -6.87 -5.92
C ARG A 226 6.62 -5.47 -6.45
N PRO A 227 7.46 -5.37 -7.51
CA PRO A 227 7.97 -4.08 -8.01
C PRO A 227 6.94 -3.17 -8.69
N TYR A 228 5.72 -3.66 -8.91
CA TYR A 228 4.73 -3.00 -9.75
C TYR A 228 3.32 -3.22 -9.21
N HIS A 229 2.43 -2.31 -9.59
CA HIS A 229 0.98 -2.41 -9.49
C HIS A 229 0.44 -1.74 -10.77
N LEU A 230 -0.49 -2.37 -11.49
CA LEU A 230 -0.89 -1.90 -12.83
C LEU A 230 -2.24 -1.18 -12.84
N VAL A 231 -2.75 -0.81 -11.67
CA VAL A 231 -3.94 0.03 -11.48
C VAL A 231 -5.11 -0.52 -12.31
N ALA A 232 -5.68 0.30 -13.21
CA ALA A 232 -6.85 -0.04 -14.01
C ALA A 232 -6.63 -1.24 -14.97
N VAL A 233 -5.38 -1.62 -15.26
CA VAL A 233 -5.09 -2.80 -16.10
C VAL A 233 -5.47 -4.09 -15.37
N GLU A 234 -5.33 -4.14 -14.05
CA GLU A 234 -5.64 -5.31 -13.22
C GLU A 234 -7.08 -5.28 -12.68
N ALA A 235 -7.80 -4.16 -12.79
CA ALA A 235 -9.19 -4.05 -12.36
C ALA A 235 -10.13 -5.16 -12.88
N PRO A 236 -9.98 -5.70 -14.12
CA PRO A 236 -10.79 -6.83 -14.58
C PRO A 236 -10.66 -8.10 -13.72
N LEU A 237 -9.55 -8.30 -12.99
CA LEU A 237 -9.38 -9.44 -12.08
C LEU A 237 -10.40 -9.43 -10.95
N SER A 238 -10.82 -8.25 -10.48
CA SER A 238 -11.86 -8.14 -9.45
C SER A 238 -13.28 -8.35 -9.99
N ILE A 239 -13.46 -8.30 -11.31
CA ILE A 239 -14.75 -8.47 -11.98
C ILE A 239 -14.96 -9.93 -12.39
N ALA A 240 -13.88 -10.60 -12.83
CA ALA A 240 -13.88 -11.98 -13.31
C ALA A 240 -14.17 -13.00 -12.19
#